data_AF-A0A437RGT7-F1
#
_entry.id   AF-A0A437RGT7-F1
#
_cell.length_a   1.000
_cell.length_b   1.000
_cell.length_c   1.000
_cell.angle_alpha   90.00
_cell.angle_beta   90.00
_cell.angle_gamma   90.00
#
_symmetry.space_group_name_H-M   'P 1'
#
loop_
_entity.id
_entity.type
_entity.pdbx_description
1 polymer ?
#
loop_
_entity_poly.entity_id
_entity_poly.type
_entity_poly.pdbx_seq_one_letter_code
_entity_poly.pdbx_strand_id
1 'polypeptide(L)' 'MDVINIGTLADIHIAVPPLDEQLRIVAEVADKSNRFELLAKEAETAIALLQERRAALISAAVTGKIDVCSLSLHAEEVAA' A
#
# COMPACT_ATOMS: atom_id res chain seq x y z
N MET A 1 4.35 -18.32 -21.36
CA MET A 1 3.71 -18.77 -20.11
C MET A 1 3.82 -20.28 -20.11
N ASP A 2 4.64 -20.83 -19.24
CA ASP A 2 4.79 -22.28 -19.14
C ASP A 2 3.48 -22.89 -18.65
N VAL A 3 3.00 -23.90 -19.37
CA VAL A 3 1.76 -24.60 -19.04
C VAL A 3 2.10 -25.61 -17.95
N ILE A 4 1.60 -25.37 -16.73
CA ILE A 4 1.70 -26.35 -15.64
C ILE A 4 0.84 -27.55 -16.01
N ASN A 5 1.46 -28.70 -16.22
CA ASN A 5 0.79 -29.96 -16.51
C ASN A 5 0.79 -30.88 -15.28
N ILE A 6 -0.04 -31.93 -15.30
CA ILE A 6 -0.16 -32.84 -14.14
C ILE A 6 1.15 -33.60 -13.85
N GLY A 7 1.96 -33.89 -14.87
CA GLY A 7 3.28 -34.50 -14.72
C GLY A 7 4.27 -33.59 -13.99
N THR A 8 4.32 -32.31 -14.37
CA THR A 8 5.17 -31.30 -13.74
C THR A 8 4.79 -31.03 -12.30
N LEU A 9 3.52 -31.21 -11.92
CA LEU A 9 3.07 -31.08 -10.53
C LEU A 9 3.47 -32.29 -9.69
N ALA A 10 3.45 -33.49 -10.27
CA ALA A 10 3.83 -34.73 -9.60
C ALA A 10 5.34 -34.79 -9.25
N ASP A 11 6.17 -34.12 -10.05
CA ASP A 11 7.63 -34.07 -9.85
C ASP A 11 8.07 -33.01 -8.83
N ILE A 12 7.14 -32.23 -8.25
CA ILE A 12 7.47 -31.22 -7.25
C ILE A 12 7.67 -31.88 -5.88
N HIS A 13 8.90 -31.89 -5.41
CA HIS A 13 9.21 -32.27 -4.04
C HIS A 13 8.90 -31.13 -3.07
N ILE A 14 8.04 -31.40 -2.09
CA ILE A 14 7.69 -30.47 -1.01
C ILE A 14 8.04 -31.08 0.34
N ALA A 15 8.45 -30.21 1.28
CA ALA A 15 8.58 -30.61 2.67
C ALA A 15 7.18 -30.77 3.28
N VAL A 16 6.92 -31.93 3.88
CA VAL A 16 5.66 -32.21 4.59
C VAL A 16 5.99 -32.47 6.06
N PRO A 17 6.02 -31.41 6.91
CA PRO A 17 6.24 -31.58 8.33
C PRO A 17 5.00 -32.20 9.01
N PRO A 18 5.07 -32.60 10.29
CA PRO A 18 3.92 -33.09 11.04
C PRO A 18 2.76 -32.09 11.06
N LEU A 19 1.52 -32.58 11.18
CA LEU A 19 0.32 -31.74 11.13
C LEU A 19 0.34 -30.58 12.13
N ASP A 20 0.82 -30.82 13.35
CA ASP A 20 0.91 -29.80 14.39
C ASP A 20 1.85 -28.65 13.99
N GLU A 21 2.96 -28.98 13.33
CA GLU A 21 3.91 -27.99 12.83
C GLU A 21 3.32 -27.22 11.63
N GLN A 22 2.63 -27.91 10.72
CA GLN A 22 1.92 -27.25 9.62
C GLN A 22 0.92 -26.22 10.15
N LEU A 23 0.09 -26.59 11.14
CA LEU A 23 -0.90 -25.68 11.74
C LEU A 23 -0.24 -24.47 12.40
N ARG A 24 0.87 -24.68 13.11
CA ARG A 24 1.63 -23.59 13.75
C ARG A 24 2.22 -22.62 12.71
N ILE A 25 2.80 -23.16 11.64
CA ILE A 25 3.33 -22.33 10.53
C ILE A 25 2.21 -21.53 9.88
N VAL A 26 1.08 -22.16 9.58
CA VAL A 26 -0.08 -21.50 8.96
C VAL A 26 -0.60 -20.38 9.87
N ALA A 27 -0.72 -20.63 11.17
CA ALA A 27 -1.18 -19.60 12.12
C ALA A 27 -0.23 -18.40 12.16
N GLU A 28 1.08 -18.63 12.20
CA GLU A 28 2.07 -17.56 12.22
C GLU A 28 2.10 -16.76 10.91
N VAL A 29 2.00 -17.44 9.76
CA VAL A 29 1.93 -16.79 8.46
C VAL A 29 0.64 -15.99 8.33
N ALA A 30 -0.50 -16.53 8.75
CA ALA A 30 -1.78 -15.84 8.70
C ALA A 30 -1.78 -14.56 9.55
N ASP A 31 -1.21 -14.61 10.76
CA ASP A 31 -1.09 -13.42 11.63
C ASP A 31 -0.24 -12.33 10.96
N LYS A 32 0.92 -12.70 10.40
CA LYS A 32 1.80 -11.76 9.68
C LYS A 32 1.13 -11.18 8.44
N SER A 33 0.48 -12.01 7.64
CA SER A 33 -0.25 -11.58 6.44
C SER A 33 -1.36 -10.60 6.79
N ASN A 34 -2.17 -10.88 7.82
CA ASN A 34 -3.22 -9.97 8.27
C ASN A 34 -2.68 -8.61 8.70
N ARG A 35 -1.53 -8.60 9.39
CA ARG A 35 -0.86 -7.34 9.78
C ARG A 35 -0.42 -6.54 8.57
N PHE A 36 0.14 -7.19 7.54
CA PHE A 36 0.53 -6.51 6.31
C PHE A 36 -0.68 -6.01 5.52
N GLU A 37 -1.76 -6.77 5.44
CA GLU A 37 -3.01 -6.35 4.79
C GLU A 37 -3.62 -5.12 5.46
N LEU A 38 -3.62 -5.06 6.80
CA LEU A 38 -4.11 -3.89 7.54
C LEU A 38 -3.29 -2.65 7.20
N LEU A 39 -1.96 -2.75 7.25
CA LEU A 39 -1.05 -1.64 6.94
C LEU A 39 -1.20 -1.17 5.50
N ALA A 40 -1.32 -2.11 4.55
CA ALA A 40 -1.55 -1.79 3.15
C ALA A 40 -2.85 -1.01 2.97
N LYS A 41 -3.94 -1.46 3.61
CA LYS A 41 -5.24 -0.79 3.56
C LYS A 41 -5.21 0.62 4.15
N GLU A 42 -4.50 0.81 5.27
CA GLU A 42 -4.32 2.13 5.87
C GLU A 42 -3.54 3.07 4.94
N ALA A 43 -2.47 2.57 4.31
CA ALA A 43 -1.69 3.33 3.35
C ALA A 43 -2.52 3.74 2.13
N GLU A 44 -3.30 2.82 1.56
CA GLU A 44 -4.22 3.11 0.45
C GLU A 44 -5.25 4.17 0.83
N THR A 45 -5.81 4.09 2.04
CA THR A 45 -6.76 5.08 2.55
C THR A 45 -6.11 6.46 2.70
N ALA A 46 -4.88 6.52 3.23
CA ALA A 46 -4.13 7.76 3.36
C ALA A 46 -3.82 8.39 1.98
N ILE A 47 -3.43 7.57 1.00
CA ILE A 47 -3.21 8.03 -0.38
C ILE A 47 -4.49 8.62 -0.97
N ALA A 48 -5.63 7.95 -0.82
CA ALA A 48 -6.92 8.43 -1.31
C ALA A 48 -7.28 9.80 -0.68
N LEU A 49 -7.11 9.94 0.64
CA LEU A 49 -7.38 11.20 1.35
C LEU A 49 -6.44 12.33 0.89
N LEU A 50 -5.17 12.04 0.66
CA LEU A 50 -4.21 13.03 0.15
C LEU A 50 -4.56 13.47 -1.27
N GLN A 51 -5.02 12.55 -2.12
CA GLN A 51 -5.47 12.88 -3.47
C GLN A 51 -6.73 13.76 -3.44
N GLU A 52 -7.71 13.44 -2.59
CA GLU A 52 -8.91 14.25 -2.40
C GLU A 52 -8.56 15.67 -1.91
N ARG A 53 -7.70 15.77 -0.89
CA ARG A 53 -7.21 17.08 -0.39
C ARG A 53 -6.49 17.87 -1.46
N ARG A 54 -5.64 17.23 -2.27
CA ARG A 54 -4.94 17.89 -3.39
C ARG A 54 -5.94 18.43 -4.40
N ALA A 55 -6.96 17.65 -4.76
CA ALA A 55 -8.00 18.09 -5.69
C ALA A 55 -8.81 19.27 -5.12
N ALA A 56 -9.19 19.22 -3.84
CA ALA A 56 -9.90 20.31 -3.16
C ALA A 56 -9.06 21.58 -3.09
N LEU A 57 -7.76 21.48 -2.79
CA LEU A 57 -6.83 22.61 -2.78
C LEU A 57 -6.67 23.23 -4.16
N ILE A 58 -6.50 22.42 -5.22
CA ILE A 58 -6.45 22.93 -6.60
C ILE A 58 -7.76 23.63 -6.95
N SER A 59 -8.92 23.04 -6.62
CA SER A 59 -10.22 23.65 -6.86
C SER A 59 -10.38 24.98 -6.13
N ALA A 60 -9.96 25.05 -4.86
CA ALA A 60 -10.02 26.28 -4.07
C ALA A 60 -9.07 27.37 -4.60
N ALA A 61 -7.88 26.99 -5.07
CA ALA A 61 -6.94 27.91 -5.71
C ALA A 61 -7.47 28.44 -7.05
N VAL A 62 -8.01 27.56 -7.90
CA VAL A 62 -8.57 27.94 -9.22
C VAL A 62 -9.86 28.76 -9.08
N THR A 63 -10.64 28.52 -8.05
CA THR A 63 -11.83 29.33 -7.74
C THR A 63 -11.52 30.62 -6.97
N GLY A 64 -10.23 30.94 -6.74
CA GLY A 64 -9.79 32.16 -6.07
C GLY A 64 -10.13 32.22 -4.58
N LYS A 65 -10.54 31.11 -3.97
CA LYS A 65 -10.80 31.01 -2.52
C LYS A 65 -9.53 30.93 -1.70
N ILE A 66 -8.41 30.54 -2.32
CA ILE A 66 -7.07 30.52 -1.74
C ILE A 66 -6.15 31.28 -2.69
N ASP A 67 -5.50 32.35 -2.19
CA ASP A 67 -4.59 33.17 -3.00
C ASP A 67 -3.20 32.55 -3.05
N VAL A 68 -2.93 31.80 -4.13
CA VAL A 68 -1.68 31.09 -4.38
C VAL A 68 -0.51 32.01 -4.74
N CYS A 69 -0.76 33.24 -5.22
CA CYS A 69 0.30 34.18 -5.61
C CYS A 69 1.02 34.82 -4.41
N SER A 70 0.33 35.00 -3.27
CA SER A 70 0.94 35.53 -2.04
C SER A 70 1.79 34.49 -1.30
N LEU A 71 1.46 33.20 -1.45
CA LEU A 71 2.16 32.08 -0.81
C LEU A 71 3.54 31.78 -1.42
N SER A 72 3.73 31.99 -2.73
CA SER A 72 5.04 31.79 -3.38
C SER A 72 6.09 32.83 -2.96
N LEU A 73 5.67 34.03 -2.55
CA LEU A 73 6.57 35.10 -2.11
C LEU A 73 7.22 34.81 -0.74
N HIS A 74 6.60 33.98 0.12
CA HIS A 74 7.11 33.67 1.46
C HIS A 74 8.07 32.46 1.48
N ALA A 75 8.15 31.68 0.40
CA ALA A 75 9.04 30.52 0.32
C ALA A 75 10.51 30.89 0.06
N GLU A 76 10.77 32.07 -0.52
CA GLU A 76 12.13 32.57 -0.79
C GLU A 76 12.76 33.27 0.43
N GLU A 77 11.98 33.80 1.37
CA GLU A 77 12.51 34.55 2.53
C GLU A 77 13.07 33.69 3.68
N VAL A 78 12.77 32.39 3.72
CA VAL A 78 13.29 31.47 4.78
C VAL A 78 14.61 30.79 4.35
N ALA A 79 15.03 30.97 3.09
CA ALA A 79 16.24 30.38 2.53
C ALA A 79 17.43 31.36 2.44
N ALA A 80 17.30 32.58 2.98
CA ALA A 80 18.34 33.61 3.05
C ALA A 80 18.76 33.88 4.51
#